data_AF-A0A182HKS3-F1
#
_entry.id   AF-A0A182HKS3-F1
#
_cell.length_a   1.000
_cell.length_b   1.000
_cell.length_c   1.000
_cell.angle_alpha   90.00
_cell.angle_beta   90.00
_cell.angle_gamma   90.00
#
_symmetry.space_group_name_H-M   'P 1'
#
loop_
_entity.id
_entity.type
_entity.pdbx_description
1 polymer ?
#
loop_
_entity_poly.entity_id
_entity_poly.type
_entity_poly.pdbx_seq_one_letter_code
_entity_poly.pdbx_strand_id
1 'polypeptide(L)'
;MEKPSELSRCLVTISDVSNVEAHESSYLGGGSSEELWITMGTALTPVDYYVELLLQQMLTNEQSKCTISSAKRGDVTFTMKLVRIEGQKYYYELTVPETLALAKQYKENGVKMFSKYPLFAHAYFNQAAKCLLSWSPIDQLDPAIEGAGTIEEMQSLLETLYLNIAACLIKQNRFDEVLHVLRYTDQQEHPSPKATYRKALAQFKVKRFTEALATLERIDYASSKECVALHAQIIQTRQQEDSKYSSMVKKMFA
;
A
#
# COMPACT_ATOMS: atom_id res chain seq x y z
N MET A 1 -10.27 5.55 -30.56
CA MET A 1 -9.82 4.26 -30.00
C MET A 1 -9.50 4.51 -28.54
N GLU A 2 -10.07 3.70 -27.65
CA GLU A 2 -9.89 3.86 -26.21
C GLU A 2 -8.71 3.04 -25.72
N LYS A 3 -8.05 3.54 -24.67
CA LYS A 3 -7.00 2.80 -23.95
C LYS A 3 -7.63 2.01 -22.79
N PRO A 4 -7.04 0.88 -22.37
CA PRO A 4 -7.54 0.13 -21.22
C PRO A 4 -7.62 0.98 -19.96
N SER A 5 -8.76 0.92 -19.26
CA SER A 5 -8.89 1.45 -17.90
C SER A 5 -8.21 0.54 -16.88
N GLU A 6 -8.03 1.02 -15.64
CA GLU A 6 -7.49 0.21 -14.54
C GLU A 6 -8.40 -0.95 -14.11
N LEU A 7 -9.65 -0.97 -14.58
CA LEU A 7 -10.65 -2.01 -14.28
C LEU A 7 -10.92 -2.94 -15.47
N SER A 8 -10.27 -2.67 -16.62
CA SER A 8 -10.48 -3.45 -17.83
C SER A 8 -9.83 -4.82 -17.74
N ARG A 9 -10.24 -5.70 -18.65
CA ARG A 9 -9.57 -6.96 -18.96
C ARG A 9 -9.09 -6.91 -20.41
N CYS A 10 -7.85 -7.30 -20.65
CA CYS A 10 -7.20 -7.13 -21.95
C CYS A 10 -6.73 -8.46 -22.50
N LEU A 11 -7.08 -8.75 -23.75
CA LEU A 11 -6.54 -9.88 -24.49
C LEU A 11 -5.29 -9.41 -25.22
N VAL A 12 -4.17 -10.06 -24.96
CA VAL A 12 -2.87 -9.71 -25.54
C VAL A 12 -2.21 -10.91 -26.18
N THR A 13 -1.30 -10.68 -27.12
CA THR A 13 -0.28 -11.66 -27.49
C THR A 13 1.09 -11.12 -27.12
N ILE A 14 1.97 -12.02 -26.64
CA ILE A 14 3.31 -11.67 -26.17
C ILE A 14 4.33 -12.55 -26.89
N SER A 15 5.38 -11.92 -27.42
CA SER A 15 6.49 -12.57 -28.13
C SER A 15 7.83 -11.93 -27.78
N ASP A 16 8.91 -12.51 -28.30
CA ASP A 16 10.28 -11.96 -28.19
C ASP A 16 10.71 -11.64 -26.76
N VAL A 17 10.25 -12.45 -25.79
CA VAL A 17 10.55 -12.27 -24.37
C VAL A 17 12.02 -12.60 -24.13
N SER A 18 12.72 -11.71 -23.43
CA SER A 18 14.12 -11.87 -23.07
C SER A 18 14.35 -11.50 -21.60
N ASN A 19 15.21 -12.26 -20.95
CA ASN A 19 15.63 -12.07 -19.56
C ASN A 19 14.45 -12.11 -18.57
N VAL A 20 13.44 -12.95 -18.81
CA VAL A 20 12.32 -13.14 -17.88
C VAL A 20 12.68 -14.12 -16.77
N GLU A 21 13.54 -15.10 -17.04
CA GLU A 21 14.01 -16.15 -16.14
C GLU A 21 14.75 -15.62 -14.91
N ALA A 22 15.29 -14.40 -14.99
CA ALA A 22 15.88 -13.72 -13.86
C ALA A 22 14.83 -13.09 -12.91
N HIS A 23 13.55 -13.06 -13.30
CA HIS A 23 12.45 -12.39 -12.62
C HIS A 23 11.25 -13.32 -12.45
N GLU A 24 10.36 -12.94 -11.54
CA GLU A 24 9.07 -13.63 -11.40
C GLU A 24 8.04 -12.88 -12.24
N SER A 25 7.31 -13.62 -13.07
CA SER A 25 6.20 -13.09 -13.87
C SER A 25 5.24 -14.23 -14.19
N SER A 26 3.94 -13.99 -14.01
CA SER A 26 2.89 -14.89 -14.50
C SER A 26 2.48 -14.57 -15.94
N TYR A 27 2.75 -13.35 -16.42
CA TYR A 27 2.35 -12.93 -17.77
C TYR A 27 3.39 -13.27 -18.85
N LEU A 28 4.68 -13.30 -18.50
CA LEU A 28 5.79 -13.45 -19.45
C LEU A 28 6.44 -14.87 -19.44
N GLY A 29 5.95 -15.79 -18.60
CA GLY A 29 6.60 -17.07 -18.31
C GLY A 29 6.38 -18.22 -19.31
N GLY A 30 5.60 -18.02 -20.38
CA GLY A 30 5.34 -19.03 -21.42
C GLY A 30 5.95 -18.62 -22.75
N GLY A 31 6.77 -19.47 -23.36
CA GLY A 31 7.36 -19.22 -24.68
C GLY A 31 6.30 -19.00 -25.77
N SER A 32 5.98 -17.72 -26.02
CA SER A 32 5.26 -17.06 -27.12
C SER A 32 4.23 -17.82 -27.97
N SER A 33 3.01 -17.26 -28.02
CA SER A 33 2.17 -16.93 -29.21
C SER A 33 0.67 -17.04 -28.92
N GLU A 34 0.29 -17.64 -27.79
CA GLU A 34 -1.12 -17.79 -27.42
C GLU A 34 -1.71 -16.48 -26.88
N GLU A 35 -2.99 -16.26 -27.14
CA GLU A 35 -3.72 -15.13 -26.60
C GLU A 35 -3.86 -15.28 -25.07
N LEU A 36 -3.41 -14.28 -24.33
CA LEU A 36 -3.45 -14.23 -22.88
C LEU A 36 -4.42 -13.15 -22.42
N TRP A 37 -5.29 -13.50 -21.48
CA TRP A 37 -6.09 -12.51 -20.76
C TRP A 37 -5.35 -11.96 -19.55
N ILE A 38 -5.14 -10.64 -19.53
CA ILE A 38 -4.63 -9.89 -18.40
C ILE A 38 -5.76 -9.07 -17.81
N THR A 39 -6.11 -9.35 -16.54
CA THR A 39 -7.05 -8.51 -15.78
C THR A 39 -6.26 -7.42 -15.06
N MET A 40 -6.61 -6.17 -15.28
CA MET A 40 -5.91 -5.03 -14.70
C MET A 40 -6.04 -5.02 -13.17
N GLY A 41 -4.99 -4.60 -12.48
CA GLY A 41 -4.94 -4.54 -11.03
C GLY A 41 -4.74 -5.89 -10.34
N THR A 42 -4.30 -6.94 -11.06
CA THR A 42 -4.15 -8.31 -10.51
C THR A 42 -2.71 -8.77 -10.37
N ALA A 43 -1.74 -8.01 -10.89
CA ALA A 43 -0.32 -8.32 -10.82
C ALA A 43 0.17 -8.65 -9.40
N LEU A 44 0.93 -9.74 -9.29
CA LEU A 44 1.56 -10.19 -8.03
C LEU A 44 3.08 -10.26 -8.12
N THR A 45 3.65 -9.58 -9.11
CA THR A 45 5.09 -9.40 -9.27
C THR A 45 5.38 -7.98 -9.77
N PRO A 46 6.58 -7.43 -9.51
CA PRO A 46 6.98 -6.14 -10.07
C PRO A 46 6.90 -6.10 -11.60
N VAL A 47 7.30 -7.19 -12.28
CA VAL A 47 7.28 -7.27 -13.74
C VAL A 47 5.84 -7.19 -14.25
N ASP A 48 4.95 -8.02 -13.71
CA ASP A 48 3.54 -8.04 -14.10
C ASP A 48 2.87 -6.69 -13.86
N TYR A 49 3.22 -5.99 -12.76
CA TYR A 49 2.69 -4.66 -12.47
C TYR A 49 3.08 -3.63 -13.54
N TYR A 50 4.34 -3.66 -14.00
CA TYR A 50 4.77 -2.78 -15.08
C TYR A 50 4.19 -3.20 -16.44
N VAL A 51 3.95 -4.49 -16.69
CA VAL A 51 3.22 -4.96 -17.88
C VAL A 51 1.82 -4.35 -17.92
N GLU A 52 1.08 -4.37 -16.81
CA GLU A 52 -0.22 -3.71 -16.71
C GLU A 52 -0.12 -2.21 -17.01
N LEU A 53 0.85 -1.49 -16.42
CA LEU A 53 1.03 -0.05 -16.70
C LEU A 53 1.34 0.26 -18.17
N LEU A 54 2.15 -0.58 -18.83
CA LEU A 54 2.42 -0.45 -20.26
C LEU A 54 1.15 -0.70 -21.08
N LEU A 55 0.35 -1.69 -20.70
CA LEU A 55 -0.88 -2.06 -21.38
C LEU A 55 -1.92 -0.92 -21.36
N GLN A 56 -2.00 -0.16 -20.26
CA GLN A 56 -2.83 1.04 -20.16
C GLN A 56 -2.45 2.15 -21.15
N GLN A 57 -1.25 2.08 -21.75
CA GLN A 57 -0.79 3.06 -22.73
C GLN A 57 -1.06 2.65 -24.17
N MET A 58 -1.44 1.40 -24.42
CA MET A 58 -1.63 0.84 -25.76
C MET A 58 -3.03 1.10 -26.33
N LEU A 59 -3.12 1.14 -27.66
CA LEU A 59 -4.36 1.10 -28.42
C LEU A 59 -4.67 -0.32 -28.91
N THR A 60 -5.94 -0.62 -29.14
CA THR A 60 -6.33 -1.90 -29.73
C THR A 60 -5.67 -2.11 -31.09
N ASN A 61 -5.13 -3.31 -31.31
CA ASN A 61 -4.29 -3.75 -32.42
C ASN A 61 -2.89 -3.13 -32.49
N GLU A 62 -2.50 -2.26 -31.55
CA GLU A 62 -1.13 -1.80 -31.42
C GLU A 62 -0.22 -2.97 -31.04
N GLN A 63 0.95 -3.04 -31.68
CA GLN A 63 2.04 -3.93 -31.31
C GLN A 63 3.25 -3.08 -30.95
N SER A 64 3.75 -3.26 -29.73
CA SER A 64 4.78 -2.42 -29.15
C SER A 64 5.91 -3.26 -28.56
N LYS A 65 7.14 -2.79 -28.76
CA LYS A 65 8.31 -3.33 -28.07
C LYS A 65 8.41 -2.68 -26.70
N CYS A 66 8.32 -3.49 -25.67
CA CYS A 66 8.31 -3.07 -24.28
C CYS A 66 9.67 -3.35 -23.62
N THR A 67 10.06 -2.48 -22.69
CA THR A 67 11.28 -2.65 -21.89
C THR A 67 11.00 -2.21 -20.46
N ILE A 68 11.27 -3.10 -19.51
CA ILE A 68 11.19 -2.84 -18.07
C ILE A 68 12.61 -2.87 -17.53
N SER A 69 13.13 -1.71 -17.15
CA SER A 69 14.51 -1.62 -16.70
C SER A 69 14.67 -2.08 -15.25
N SER A 70 15.75 -2.83 -14.97
CA SER A 70 16.06 -3.31 -13.62
C SER A 70 17.54 -3.16 -13.30
N ALA A 71 17.84 -2.30 -12.32
CA ALA A 71 19.21 -2.03 -11.89
C ALA A 71 19.96 -3.25 -11.33
N LYS A 72 19.24 -4.31 -10.91
CA LYS A 72 19.85 -5.46 -10.22
C LYS A 72 19.92 -6.73 -11.08
N ARG A 73 19.00 -6.91 -12.02
CA ARG A 73 18.78 -8.19 -12.71
C ARG A 73 18.75 -8.05 -14.24
N GLY A 74 19.16 -6.89 -14.75
CA GLY A 74 19.09 -6.56 -16.17
C GLY A 74 17.65 -6.31 -16.63
N ASP A 75 17.54 -5.68 -17.79
CA ASP A 75 16.26 -5.25 -18.34
C ASP A 75 15.48 -6.45 -18.88
N VAL A 76 14.16 -6.42 -18.71
CA VAL A 76 13.24 -7.39 -19.32
C VAL A 76 12.68 -6.75 -20.59
N THR A 77 12.80 -7.42 -21.73
CA THR A 77 12.26 -6.94 -23.00
C THR A 77 11.29 -7.95 -23.59
N PHE A 78 10.22 -7.48 -24.21
CA PHE A 78 9.22 -8.31 -24.87
C PHE A 78 8.46 -7.47 -25.90
N THR A 79 7.83 -8.14 -26.86
CA THR A 79 6.88 -7.52 -27.78
C THR A 79 5.47 -7.88 -27.32
N MET A 80 4.61 -6.89 -27.16
CA MET A 80 3.21 -7.09 -26.76
C MET A 80 2.28 -6.49 -27.81
N LYS A 81 1.23 -7.21 -28.17
CA LYS A 81 0.14 -6.72 -28.99
C LYS A 81 -1.16 -6.74 -28.21
N LEU A 82 -1.87 -5.62 -28.14
CA LEU A 82 -3.20 -5.54 -27.54
C LEU A 82 -4.24 -5.96 -28.58
N VAL A 83 -4.90 -7.09 -28.38
CA VAL A 83 -5.89 -7.63 -29.33
C VAL A 83 -7.29 -7.10 -29.05
N ARG A 84 -7.71 -7.11 -27.77
CA ARG A 84 -9.07 -6.72 -27.37
C ARG A 84 -9.10 -6.17 -25.95
N ILE A 85 -10.02 -5.25 -25.69
CA ILE A 85 -10.36 -4.73 -24.36
C ILE A 85 -11.80 -5.17 -24.03
N GLU A 86 -12.01 -5.68 -22.82
CA GLU A 86 -13.31 -6.00 -22.22
C GLU A 86 -13.47 -5.25 -20.90
N GLY A 87 -14.71 -4.93 -20.53
CA GLY A 87 -15.02 -4.36 -19.22
C GLY A 87 -14.48 -2.94 -19.01
N GLN A 88 -14.53 -2.08 -20.03
CA GLN A 88 -14.14 -0.68 -19.89
C GLN A 88 -15.07 0.01 -18.88
N LYS A 89 -14.56 0.23 -17.66
CA LYS A 89 -15.28 0.85 -16.55
C LYS A 89 -14.31 1.74 -15.76
N TYR A 90 -14.79 2.85 -15.24
CA TYR A 90 -14.02 3.77 -14.43
C TYR A 90 -14.47 3.73 -12.96
N TYR A 91 -13.61 4.16 -12.03
CA TYR A 91 -13.93 4.13 -10.61
C TYR A 91 -15.23 4.86 -10.24
N TYR A 92 -15.54 5.97 -10.91
CA TYR A 92 -16.75 6.76 -10.63
C TYR A 92 -18.04 6.06 -11.05
N GLU A 93 -17.94 4.98 -11.85
CA GLU A 93 -19.08 4.19 -12.32
C GLU A 93 -19.34 2.97 -11.42
N LEU A 94 -18.45 2.71 -10.45
CA LEU A 94 -18.65 1.63 -9.50
C LEU A 94 -19.72 2.03 -8.49
N THR A 95 -20.56 1.07 -8.12
CA THR A 95 -21.46 1.18 -6.96
C THR A 95 -20.69 0.94 -5.66
N VAL A 96 -21.31 1.19 -4.50
CA VAL A 96 -20.70 0.90 -3.19
C VAL A 96 -20.29 -0.58 -3.06
N PRO A 97 -21.13 -1.58 -3.39
CA PRO A 97 -20.73 -2.99 -3.29
C PRO A 97 -19.57 -3.36 -4.23
N GLU A 98 -19.56 -2.84 -5.46
CA GLU A 98 -18.46 -3.08 -6.40
C GLU A 98 -17.16 -2.44 -5.92
N THR A 99 -17.23 -1.22 -5.38
CA THR A 99 -16.09 -0.52 -4.81
C THR A 99 -15.50 -1.27 -3.62
N LEU A 100 -16.36 -1.79 -2.73
CA LEU A 100 -15.94 -2.59 -1.59
C LEU A 100 -15.28 -3.90 -2.04
N ALA A 101 -15.84 -4.60 -3.02
CA ALA A 101 -15.25 -5.81 -3.58
C ALA A 101 -13.86 -5.54 -4.19
N LEU A 102 -13.72 -4.45 -4.95
CA LEU A 102 -12.45 -4.04 -5.54
C LEU A 102 -11.41 -3.67 -4.47
N ALA A 103 -11.82 -2.93 -3.44
CA ALA A 103 -10.94 -2.58 -2.32
C ALA A 103 -10.43 -3.83 -1.57
N LYS A 104 -11.29 -4.84 -1.37
CA LYS A 104 -10.90 -6.14 -0.78
C LYS A 104 -9.88 -6.87 -1.66
N GLN A 105 -10.09 -6.92 -2.97
CA GLN A 105 -9.14 -7.50 -3.91
C GLN A 105 -7.78 -6.81 -3.85
N TYR A 106 -7.72 -5.48 -3.89
CA TYR A 106 -6.47 -4.75 -3.77
C TYR A 106 -5.81 -4.97 -2.40
N LYS A 107 -6.58 -5.02 -1.31
CA LYS A 107 -6.06 -5.37 0.01
C LYS A 107 -5.41 -6.76 0.00
N GLU A 108 -6.04 -7.76 -0.60
CA GLU A 108 -5.46 -9.11 -0.72
C GLU A 108 -4.18 -9.13 -1.55
N ASN A 109 -4.13 -8.43 -2.67
CA ASN A 109 -2.92 -8.29 -3.48
C ASN A 109 -1.80 -7.61 -2.67
N GLY A 110 -2.12 -6.55 -1.93
CA GLY A 110 -1.19 -5.90 -1.00
C GLY A 110 -0.63 -6.88 0.05
N VAL A 111 -1.47 -7.73 0.64
CA VAL A 111 -1.03 -8.75 1.61
C VAL A 111 -0.09 -9.76 0.96
N LYS A 112 -0.42 -10.28 -0.23
CA LYS A 112 0.44 -11.22 -0.97
C LYS A 112 1.81 -10.62 -1.29
N MET A 113 1.84 -9.32 -1.64
CA MET A 113 3.05 -8.60 -2.02
C MET A 113 3.90 -8.15 -0.82
N PHE A 114 3.32 -7.99 0.37
CA PHE A 114 3.96 -7.27 1.48
C PHE A 114 5.29 -7.86 1.95
N SER A 115 5.40 -9.19 1.99
CA SER A 115 6.59 -9.87 2.49
C SER A 115 7.80 -9.68 1.58
N LYS A 116 7.60 -9.71 0.26
CA LYS A 116 8.67 -9.74 -0.75
C LYS A 116 8.85 -8.42 -1.48
N TYR A 117 7.75 -7.71 -1.72
CA TYR A 117 7.65 -6.51 -2.55
C TYR A 117 6.90 -5.39 -1.81
N PRO A 118 7.40 -4.90 -0.66
CA PRO A 118 6.66 -3.96 0.20
C PRO A 118 6.32 -2.62 -0.47
N LEU A 119 7.08 -2.19 -1.48
CA LEU A 119 6.78 -1.00 -2.27
C LEU A 119 5.50 -1.18 -3.11
N PHE A 120 5.35 -2.34 -3.75
CA PHE A 120 4.17 -2.67 -4.55
C PHE A 120 2.97 -2.98 -3.67
N ALA A 121 3.19 -3.63 -2.53
CA ALA A 121 2.16 -3.79 -1.51
C ALA A 121 1.59 -2.44 -1.04
N HIS A 122 2.45 -1.45 -0.83
CA HIS A 122 2.05 -0.10 -0.48
C HIS A 122 1.13 0.52 -1.55
N ALA A 123 1.48 0.36 -2.84
CA ALA A 123 0.65 0.85 -3.94
C ALA A 123 -0.75 0.21 -3.92
N TYR A 124 -0.86 -1.10 -3.72
CA TYR A 124 -2.14 -1.80 -3.62
C TYR A 124 -2.97 -1.35 -2.42
N PHE A 125 -2.37 -1.21 -1.23
CA PHE A 125 -3.11 -0.72 -0.06
C PHE A 125 -3.59 0.72 -0.25
N ASN A 126 -2.79 1.57 -0.91
CA ASN A 126 -3.21 2.93 -1.26
C ASN A 126 -4.36 2.92 -2.26
N GLN A 127 -4.33 2.04 -3.26
CA GLN A 127 -5.41 1.92 -4.24
C GLN A 127 -6.71 1.44 -3.60
N ALA A 128 -6.63 0.44 -2.71
CA ALA A 128 -7.76 -0.01 -1.91
C ALA A 128 -8.35 1.14 -1.06
N ALA A 129 -7.49 1.92 -0.39
CA ALA A 129 -7.94 3.05 0.43
C ALA A 129 -8.60 4.14 -0.42
N LYS A 130 -8.03 4.47 -1.58
CA LYS A 130 -8.62 5.42 -2.54
C LYS A 130 -10.01 4.98 -2.99
N CYS A 131 -10.21 3.68 -3.27
CA CYS A 131 -11.52 3.15 -3.64
C CYS A 131 -12.58 3.52 -2.58
N LEU A 132 -12.28 3.25 -1.30
CA LEU A 132 -13.21 3.55 -0.20
C LEU A 132 -13.37 5.05 0.02
N LEU A 133 -12.29 5.83 -0.11
CA LEU A 133 -12.30 7.28 0.08
C LEU A 133 -13.09 8.03 -0.99
N SER A 134 -13.32 7.45 -2.17
CA SER A 134 -14.23 7.99 -3.18
C SER A 134 -15.68 8.12 -2.69
N TRP A 135 -16.03 7.42 -1.61
CA TRP A 135 -17.34 7.46 -0.95
C TRP A 135 -17.31 8.16 0.42
N SER A 136 -16.25 8.90 0.71
CA SER A 136 -16.11 9.63 1.98
C SER A 136 -16.99 10.89 2.01
N PRO A 137 -17.59 11.27 3.16
CA PRO A 137 -17.56 10.56 4.45
C PRO A 137 -18.43 9.29 4.45
N ILE A 138 -17.81 8.14 4.76
CA ILE A 138 -18.47 6.83 4.68
C ILE A 138 -19.61 6.71 5.70
N ASP A 139 -19.48 7.36 6.85
CA ASP A 139 -20.49 7.44 7.91
C ASP A 139 -21.75 8.22 7.52
N GLN A 140 -21.71 8.96 6.40
CA GLN A 140 -22.85 9.73 5.89
C GLN A 140 -23.61 9.03 4.76
N LEU A 141 -23.19 7.82 4.37
CA LEU A 141 -23.92 7.00 3.42
C LEU A 141 -25.26 6.56 4.03
N ASP A 142 -26.32 6.49 3.21
CA ASP A 142 -27.65 6.09 3.67
C ASP A 142 -27.68 4.57 3.97
N PRO A 143 -27.85 4.15 5.24
CA PRO A 143 -27.87 2.74 5.59
C PRO A 143 -29.04 1.96 5.00
N ALA A 144 -30.13 2.65 4.61
CA ALA A 144 -31.28 2.04 3.96
C ALA A 144 -31.03 1.72 2.48
N ILE A 145 -30.10 2.45 1.83
CA ILE A 145 -29.72 2.24 0.43
C ILE A 145 -28.53 1.28 0.35
N GLU A 146 -27.45 1.60 1.06
CA GLU A 146 -26.18 0.88 0.91
C GLU A 146 -26.08 -0.34 1.84
N GLY A 147 -26.91 -0.39 2.89
CA GLY A 147 -26.88 -1.41 3.93
C GLY A 147 -25.91 -1.06 5.06
N ALA A 148 -26.44 -1.03 6.29
CA ALA A 148 -25.64 -0.70 7.50
C ALA A 148 -24.38 -1.57 7.66
N GLY A 149 -24.48 -2.88 7.39
CA GLY A 149 -23.32 -3.79 7.48
C GLY A 149 -22.24 -3.51 6.42
N THR A 150 -22.63 -3.02 5.24
CA THR A 150 -21.69 -2.64 4.19
C THR A 150 -20.92 -1.37 4.58
N ILE A 151 -21.61 -0.39 5.15
CA ILE A 151 -21.00 0.85 5.66
C ILE A 151 -19.99 0.53 6.78
N GLU A 152 -20.38 -0.30 7.75
CA GLU A 152 -19.49 -0.75 8.83
C GLU A 152 -18.27 -1.50 8.28
N GLU A 153 -18.48 -2.38 7.29
CA GLU A 153 -17.39 -3.12 6.66
C GLU A 153 -16.42 -2.20 5.92
N MET A 154 -16.91 -1.18 5.20
CA MET A 154 -16.06 -0.19 4.54
C MET A 154 -15.20 0.58 5.55
N GLN A 155 -15.78 1.01 6.68
CA GLN A 155 -15.03 1.71 7.73
C GLN A 155 -13.95 0.81 8.34
N SER A 156 -14.31 -0.42 8.71
CA SER A 156 -13.37 -1.41 9.26
C SER A 156 -12.24 -1.77 8.28
N LEU A 157 -12.57 -1.90 6.99
CA LEU A 157 -11.59 -2.14 5.94
C LEU A 157 -10.65 -0.93 5.77
N LEU A 158 -11.17 0.30 5.82
CA LEU A 158 -10.35 1.51 5.71
C LEU A 158 -9.35 1.62 6.87
N GLU A 159 -9.76 1.34 8.10
CA GLU A 159 -8.84 1.30 9.25
C GLU A 159 -7.76 0.22 9.09
N THR A 160 -8.16 -0.98 8.63
CA THR A 160 -7.24 -2.07 8.31
C THR A 160 -6.20 -1.65 7.26
N LEU A 161 -6.65 -0.91 6.24
CA LEU A 161 -5.79 -0.40 5.18
C LEU A 161 -4.82 0.66 5.69
N TYR A 162 -5.25 1.61 6.52
CA TYR A 162 -4.35 2.57 7.16
C TYR A 162 -3.26 1.88 7.98
N LEU A 163 -3.60 0.82 8.71
CA LEU A 163 -2.62 0.02 9.41
C LEU A 163 -1.63 -0.65 8.46
N ASN A 164 -2.08 -1.22 7.35
CA ASN A 164 -1.20 -1.86 6.38
C ASN A 164 -0.30 -0.86 5.64
N ILE A 165 -0.83 0.32 5.29
CA ILE A 165 -0.07 1.44 4.73
C ILE A 165 1.02 1.89 5.71
N ALA A 166 0.65 2.12 6.98
CA ALA A 166 1.61 2.46 8.03
C ALA A 166 2.73 1.41 8.16
N ALA A 167 2.41 0.12 8.07
CA ALA A 167 3.43 -0.94 8.09
C ALA A 167 4.41 -0.86 6.91
N CYS A 168 3.91 -0.53 5.72
CA CYS A 168 4.75 -0.32 4.54
C CYS A 168 5.65 0.91 4.69
N LEU A 169 5.09 2.02 5.17
CA LEU A 169 5.82 3.27 5.40
C LEU A 169 6.91 3.11 6.46
N ILE A 170 6.66 2.35 7.54
CA ILE A 170 7.68 2.00 8.54
C ILE A 170 8.84 1.25 7.90
N LYS A 171 8.57 0.25 7.03
CA LYS A 171 9.63 -0.47 6.29
C LYS A 171 10.44 0.44 5.36
N GLN A 172 9.87 1.56 4.94
CA GLN A 172 10.51 2.58 4.10
C GLN A 172 11.14 3.73 4.91
N ASN A 173 11.11 3.68 6.26
CA ASN A 173 11.55 4.75 7.15
C ASN A 173 10.83 6.10 6.94
N ARG A 174 9.59 6.09 6.44
CA ARG A 174 8.78 7.29 6.15
C ARG A 174 7.89 7.64 7.34
N PHE A 175 8.50 8.00 8.46
CA PHE A 175 7.81 8.08 9.76
C PHE A 175 6.80 9.24 9.87
N ASP A 176 7.06 10.40 9.29
CA ASP A 176 6.09 11.51 9.29
C ASP A 176 4.77 11.11 8.59
N GLU A 177 4.87 10.33 7.52
CA GLU A 177 3.69 9.83 6.82
C GLU A 177 2.95 8.75 7.60
N VAL A 178 3.65 7.93 8.39
CA VAL A 178 3.02 7.02 9.35
C VAL A 178 2.15 7.81 10.33
N LEU A 179 2.67 8.93 10.86
CA LEU A 179 1.90 9.79 11.77
C LEU A 179 0.69 10.40 11.08
N HIS A 180 0.84 10.85 9.82
CA HIS A 180 -0.27 11.37 9.05
C HIS A 180 -1.37 10.32 8.85
N VAL A 181 -1.02 9.11 8.43
CA VAL A 181 -1.98 8.02 8.19
C VAL A 181 -2.66 7.57 9.48
N LEU A 182 -1.92 7.49 10.60
CA LEU A 182 -2.45 7.06 11.90
C LEU A 182 -3.05 8.21 12.73
N ARG A 183 -3.36 9.37 12.13
CA ARG A 183 -4.03 10.47 12.86
C ARG A 183 -5.46 10.14 13.26
N TYR A 184 -6.13 9.23 12.55
CA TYR A 184 -7.51 8.83 12.86
C TYR A 184 -7.63 8.23 14.26
N THR A 185 -6.55 7.63 14.78
CA THR A 185 -6.54 7.06 16.13
C THR A 185 -6.63 8.12 17.23
N ASP A 186 -6.41 9.40 16.94
CA ASP A 186 -6.55 10.48 17.94
C ASP A 186 -8.00 10.69 18.37
N GLN A 187 -8.95 10.30 17.53
CA GLN A 187 -10.38 10.40 17.81
C GLN A 187 -10.95 9.13 18.46
N GLN A 188 -10.18 8.04 18.50
CA GLN A 188 -10.61 6.77 19.09
C GLN A 188 -10.43 6.77 20.61
N GLU A 189 -11.46 6.41 21.37
CA GLU A 189 -11.32 6.22 22.82
C GLU A 189 -10.37 5.05 23.14
N HIS A 190 -10.51 3.95 22.39
CA HIS A 190 -9.74 2.72 22.57
C HIS A 190 -9.03 2.31 21.28
N PRO A 191 -7.89 2.93 20.93
CA PRO A 191 -7.15 2.57 19.73
C PRO A 191 -6.56 1.16 19.85
N SER A 192 -6.49 0.44 18.72
CA SER A 192 -5.93 -0.91 18.73
C SER A 192 -4.45 -0.91 19.14
N PRO A 193 -3.97 -1.95 19.87
CA PRO A 193 -2.56 -2.04 20.27
C PRO A 193 -1.58 -1.90 19.10
N LYS A 194 -1.96 -2.45 17.94
CA LYS A 194 -1.17 -2.39 16.71
C LYS A 194 -1.03 -0.97 16.16
N ALA A 195 -2.13 -0.19 16.17
CA ALA A 195 -2.13 1.20 15.74
C ALA A 195 -1.29 2.06 16.69
N THR A 196 -1.52 1.89 17.98
CA THR A 196 -0.82 2.58 19.07
C THR A 196 0.69 2.36 19.00
N TYR A 197 1.13 1.10 18.91
CA TYR A 197 2.54 0.76 18.79
C TYR A 197 3.19 1.42 17.57
N ARG A 198 2.55 1.33 16.39
CA ARG A 198 3.10 1.89 15.14
C ARG A 198 3.20 3.41 15.18
N LYS A 199 2.21 4.09 15.77
CA LYS A 199 2.21 5.55 15.94
C LYS A 199 3.29 6.00 16.92
N ALA A 200 3.38 5.35 18.08
CA ALA A 200 4.42 5.61 19.07
C ALA A 200 5.83 5.36 18.50
N LEU A 201 6.00 4.28 17.72
CA LEU A 201 7.26 3.99 17.04
C LEU A 201 7.63 5.13 16.07
N ALA A 202 6.67 5.61 15.28
CA ALA A 202 6.92 6.71 14.36
C ALA A 202 7.26 8.02 15.10
N GLN A 203 6.52 8.39 16.16
CA GLN A 203 6.82 9.54 17.02
C GLN A 203 8.23 9.43 17.61
N PHE A 204 8.60 8.25 18.12
CA PHE A 204 9.94 7.99 18.63
C PHE A 204 11.02 8.22 17.55
N LYS A 205 10.80 7.71 16.34
CA LYS A 205 11.76 7.85 15.22
C LYS A 205 11.92 9.30 14.73
N VAL A 206 10.90 10.13 14.90
CA VAL A 206 10.98 11.59 14.66
C VAL A 206 11.27 12.41 15.93
N LYS A 207 11.78 11.75 16.99
CA LYS A 207 12.22 12.36 18.27
C LYS A 207 11.14 13.08 19.07
N ARG A 208 9.86 12.74 18.86
CA ARG A 208 8.73 13.24 19.67
C ARG A 208 8.51 12.34 20.89
N PHE A 209 9.49 12.30 21.81
CA PHE A 209 9.53 11.32 22.89
C PHE A 209 8.33 11.41 23.85
N THR A 210 7.94 12.62 24.25
CA THR A 210 6.80 12.83 25.16
C THR A 210 5.50 12.35 24.53
N GLU A 211 5.26 12.66 23.25
CA GLU A 211 4.09 12.21 22.52
C GLU A 211 4.08 10.68 22.35
N ALA A 212 5.25 10.07 22.12
CA ALA A 212 5.38 8.63 21.98
C ALA A 212 5.00 7.87 23.26
N LEU A 213 5.46 8.35 24.42
CA LEU A 213 5.10 7.78 25.74
C LEU A 213 3.60 7.92 26.00
N ALA A 214 3.06 9.13 25.85
CA ALA A 214 1.63 9.39 26.02
C ALA A 214 0.77 8.52 25.08
N THR A 215 1.24 8.27 23.86
CA THR A 215 0.57 7.39 22.91
C THR A 215 0.53 5.94 23.40
N LEU A 216 1.65 5.40 23.93
CA LEU A 216 1.69 4.05 24.49
C LEU A 216 0.79 3.90 25.73
N GLU A 217 0.69 4.94 26.56
CA GLU A 217 -0.13 4.96 27.78
C GLU A 217 -1.64 4.91 27.51
N ARG A 218 -2.09 5.08 26.26
CA ARG A 218 -3.51 4.93 25.87
C ARG A 218 -4.01 3.49 25.88
N ILE A 219 -3.12 2.51 26.00
CA ILE A 219 -3.43 1.09 26.08
C ILE A 219 -2.73 0.48 27.30
N ASP A 220 -3.11 -0.74 27.68
CA ASP A 220 -2.30 -1.55 28.58
C ASP A 220 -1.02 -2.03 27.86
N TYR A 221 -0.05 -1.13 27.70
CA TYR A 221 1.18 -1.41 26.96
C TYR A 221 2.04 -2.46 27.65
N ALA A 222 1.88 -2.67 28.96
CA ALA A 222 2.62 -3.66 29.75
C ALA A 222 2.26 -5.10 29.34
N SER A 223 1.06 -5.31 28.79
CA SER A 223 0.64 -6.60 28.23
C SER A 223 1.40 -7.01 26.96
N SER A 224 2.10 -6.09 26.29
CA SER A 224 2.81 -6.33 25.04
C SER A 224 4.32 -6.17 25.19
N LYS A 225 5.07 -7.25 24.93
CA LYS A 225 6.55 -7.24 24.94
C LYS A 225 7.14 -6.18 24.01
N GLU A 226 6.53 -5.99 22.84
CA GLU A 226 6.98 -5.02 21.84
C GLU A 226 6.81 -3.57 22.33
N CYS A 227 5.67 -3.28 22.98
CA CYS A 227 5.40 -1.97 23.54
C CYS A 227 6.28 -1.66 24.76
N VAL A 228 6.48 -2.64 25.66
CA VAL A 228 7.40 -2.51 26.79
C VAL A 228 8.83 -2.21 26.32
N ALA A 229 9.31 -2.93 25.31
CA ALA A 229 10.64 -2.71 24.74
C ALA A 229 10.75 -1.30 24.12
N LEU A 230 9.74 -0.86 23.37
CA LEU A 230 9.71 0.49 22.79
C LEU A 230 9.69 1.58 23.87
N HIS A 231 8.86 1.41 24.91
CA HIS A 231 8.78 2.33 26.04
C HIS A 231 10.14 2.50 26.74
N ALA A 232 10.81 1.40 27.05
CA ALA A 232 12.15 1.43 27.65
C ALA A 232 13.17 2.12 26.72
N GLN A 233 13.12 1.84 25.42
CA GLN A 233 14.00 2.46 24.43
C GLN A 233 13.79 3.97 24.33
N ILE A 234 12.55 4.45 24.39
CA ILE A 234 12.23 5.89 24.38
C ILE A 234 12.85 6.58 25.61
N ILE A 235 12.63 6.03 26.81
CA ILE A 235 13.17 6.60 28.05
C ILE A 235 14.70 6.67 28.00
N GLN A 236 15.35 5.56 27.63
CA GLN A 236 16.81 5.48 27.56
C GLN A 236 17.37 6.51 26.56
N THR A 237 16.77 6.59 25.37
CA THR A 237 17.24 7.53 24.32
C THR A 237 17.07 8.98 24.76
N ARG A 238 15.93 9.31 25.37
CA ARG A 238 15.66 10.66 25.90
C ARG A 238 16.68 11.06 26.96
N GLN A 239 16.94 10.20 27.94
CA GLN A 239 17.95 10.47 28.98
C GLN A 239 19.34 10.71 28.41
N GLN A 240 19.72 9.96 27.36
CA GLN A 240 20.99 10.15 26.67
C GLN A 240 21.05 11.50 25.94
N GLU A 241 19.97 11.93 25.28
CA GLU A 241 19.92 13.24 24.61
C GLU A 241 19.95 14.40 25.62
N ASP A 242 19.20 14.30 26.72
CA ASP A 242 19.19 15.31 27.80
C ASP A 242 20.58 15.46 28.45
N SER A 243 21.27 14.32 28.67
CA SER A 243 22.64 14.31 29.21
C SER A 243 23.62 14.96 28.24
N LYS A 244 23.51 14.68 26.94
CA LYS A 244 24.34 15.30 25.90
C LYS A 244 24.10 16.80 25.82
N TYR A 245 22.85 17.24 25.81
CA TYR A 245 22.49 18.66 25.80
C TYR A 245 23.07 19.38 27.02
N SER A 246 22.86 18.83 28.22
CA SER A 246 23.42 19.37 29.47
C SER A 246 24.94 19.49 29.43
N SER A 247 25.63 18.52 28.82
CA SER A 247 27.09 18.56 28.65
C SER A 247 27.55 19.64 27.68
N MET A 248 26.81 19.88 26.59
CA MET A 248 27.11 20.94 25.62
C MET A 248 26.91 22.33 26.23
N VAL A 249 25.80 22.53 26.95
CA VAL A 249 25.52 23.79 27.67
C VAL A 249 26.63 24.07 28.68
N LYS A 250 27.03 23.10 29.50
CA LYS A 250 28.15 23.28 30.45
C LYS A 250 29.45 23.71 29.78
N LYS A 251 29.76 23.20 28.58
CA LYS A 251 30.97 23.59 27.82
C LYS A 251 30.87 24.98 27.20
N MET A 252 29.68 25.47 26.90
CA MET A 252 29.48 26.81 26.31
C MET A 252 29.59 27.93 27.35
N PHE A 253 29.33 27.63 28.62
CA PHE A 253 29.34 28.59 29.74
C PHE A 253 30.48 28.35 30.74
N ALA A 254 31.47 27.52 30.39
CA ALA A 254 32.68 27.26 31.17
C ALA A 254 33.90 27.89 30.51
#